data_AF-A0AAD7PIP8-F1
#
_entry.id   AF-A0AAD7PIP8-F1
#
_cell.length_a   1.000
_cell.length_b   1.000
_cell.length_c   1.000
_cell.angle_alpha   90.00
_cell.angle_beta   90.00
_cell.angle_gamma   90.00
#
_symmetry.space_group_name_H-M   'P 1'
#
loop_
_entity.id
_entity.type
_entity.pdbx_description
1 polymer ?
#
loop_
_entity_poly.entity_id
_entity_poly.type
_entity_poly.pdbx_seq_one_letter_code
_entity_poly.pdbx_strand_id
1 'polypeptide(L)'
;MSPEYAVHGLFSAKSDLFSFGIILLQIESGWKMQTFMIWVVLFTWHGGYGNLGDTELMDPTVAVSCLMSKHILRSQVSYTCPRNAEDRPNMSDVVLMLSNEGAMLPTPKQPSLTA
;
A
#
# COMPACT_ATOMS: atom_id res chain seq x y z
N MET A 1 4.06 6.61 -10.09
CA MET A 1 5.47 6.16 -10.08
C MET A 1 6.06 6.44 -8.72
N SER A 2 7.08 5.69 -8.29
CA SER A 2 7.74 5.98 -7.02
C SER A 2 8.50 7.31 -7.08
N PRO A 3 8.59 8.04 -5.96
CA PRO A 3 9.22 9.36 -5.94
C PRO A 3 10.71 9.29 -6.29
N GLU A 4 11.42 8.26 -5.82
CA GLU A 4 12.84 8.10 -6.12
C GLU A 4 13.11 7.78 -7.60
N TYR A 5 12.20 7.04 -8.26
CA TYR A 5 12.26 6.84 -9.70
C TYR A 5 11.91 8.12 -10.47
N ALA A 6 10.86 8.84 -10.07
CA ALA A 6 10.39 10.03 -10.77
C ALA A 6 11.37 11.21 -10.68
N VAL A 7 12.04 11.38 -9.52
CA VAL A 7 12.95 12.51 -9.28
C VAL A 7 14.37 12.18 -9.71
N HIS A 8 14.87 10.97 -9.42
CA HIS A 8 16.28 10.62 -9.59
C HIS A 8 16.52 9.53 -10.64
N GLY A 9 15.47 8.97 -11.26
CA GLY A 9 15.61 7.86 -12.22
C GLY A 9 16.06 6.55 -11.58
N LEU A 10 15.95 6.41 -10.25
CA LEU A 10 16.41 5.23 -9.52
C LEU A 10 15.41 4.07 -9.67
N PHE A 11 15.75 3.12 -10.55
CA PHE A 11 15.00 1.88 -10.74
C PHE A 11 15.52 0.78 -9.82
N SER A 12 14.62 0.11 -9.11
CA SER A 12 14.93 -0.95 -8.15
C SER A 12 13.70 -1.84 -7.91
N ALA A 13 13.91 -3.03 -7.34
CA ALA A 13 12.80 -3.83 -6.82
C ALA A 13 11.92 -3.03 -5.82
N LYS A 14 12.53 -2.09 -5.07
CA LYS A 14 11.80 -1.19 -4.17
C LYS A 14 10.88 -0.21 -4.91
N SER A 15 11.25 0.28 -6.11
CA SER A 15 10.39 1.15 -6.91
C SER A 15 9.22 0.38 -7.54
N ASP A 16 9.44 -0.89 -7.87
CA ASP A 16 8.39 -1.78 -8.38
C ASP A 16 7.36 -2.09 -7.29
N LEU A 17 7.82 -2.33 -6.06
CA LEU A 17 6.96 -2.53 -4.89
C LEU A 17 6.06 -1.33 -4.60
N PHE A 18 6.57 -0.11 -4.73
CA PHE A 18 5.73 1.08 -4.60
C PHE A 18 4.55 1.03 -5.58
N SER A 19 4.82 0.75 -6.85
CA SER A 19 3.79 0.68 -7.89
C SER A 19 2.81 -0.47 -7.63
N PHE A 20 3.32 -1.61 -7.16
CA PHE A 20 2.49 -2.74 -6.74
C PHE A 20 1.54 -2.38 -5.58
N GLY A 21 2.02 -1.68 -4.55
CA GLY A 21 1.20 -1.23 -3.43
C GLY A 21 0.06 -0.29 -3.84
N ILE A 22 0.36 0.65 -4.76
CA ILE A 22 -0.64 1.57 -5.31
C ILE A 22 -1.70 0.82 -6.12
N ILE A 23 -1.32 -0.20 -6.90
CA ILE A 23 -2.28 -1.03 -7.65
C ILE A 23 -3.12 -1.90 -6.70
N LEU A 24 -2.52 -2.45 -5.64
CA LEU A 24 -3.28 -3.19 -4.63
C LEU A 24 -4.29 -2.30 -3.92
N LEU A 25 -3.91 -1.09 -3.50
CA LEU A 25 -4.84 -0.10 -2.93
C LEU A 25 -5.99 0.16 -3.91
N GLN A 26 -5.70 0.38 -5.19
CA GLN A 26 -6.72 0.59 -6.20
C GLN A 26 -7.72 -0.57 -6.32
N ILE A 27 -7.23 -1.81 -6.28
CA ILE A 27 -8.06 -3.01 -6.36
C ILE A 27 -8.96 -3.11 -5.13
N GLU A 28 -8.42 -2.88 -3.93
CA GLU A 28 -9.19 -2.92 -2.68
C GLU A 28 -10.23 -1.80 -2.61
N SER A 29 -9.96 -0.64 -3.21
CA SER A 29 -10.91 0.48 -3.29
C SER A 29 -11.98 0.33 -4.35
N GLY A 30 -11.79 -0.53 -5.35
CA GLY A 30 -12.71 -0.68 -6.49
C GLY A 30 -12.86 0.60 -7.33
N TRP A 31 -12.00 1.59 -7.14
CA TRP A 31 -12.12 2.88 -7.81
C TRP A 31 -11.53 2.83 -9.21
N LYS A 32 -12.19 3.56 -10.12
CA LYS A 32 -11.64 3.80 -11.46
C LYS A 32 -10.31 4.54 -11.34
N MET A 33 -9.34 4.16 -12.19
CA MET A 33 -7.97 4.70 -12.19
C MET A 33 -7.91 6.23 -12.10
N GLN A 34 -8.78 6.93 -12.85
CA GLN A 34 -8.80 8.39 -12.85
C GLN A 34 -9.18 8.97 -11.48
N THR A 35 -10.22 8.42 -10.85
CA THR A 35 -10.68 8.82 -9.51
C THR A 35 -9.63 8.48 -8.45
N PHE A 36 -9.03 7.28 -8.55
CA PHE A 36 -8.00 6.82 -7.65
C PHE A 36 -6.73 7.68 -7.73
N MET A 37 -6.27 8.05 -8.93
CA MET A 37 -5.12 8.93 -9.10
C MET A 37 -5.34 10.31 -8.49
N ILE A 38 -6.54 10.90 -8.66
CA ILE A 38 -6.89 12.18 -8.03
C ILE A 38 -6.83 12.04 -6.51
N TRP A 39 -7.39 10.96 -5.97
CA TRP A 39 -7.37 10.69 -4.54
C TRP A 39 -5.93 10.53 -4.01
N VAL A 40 -5.09 9.70 -4.66
CA VAL A 40 -3.68 9.54 -4.28
C VAL A 40 -2.95 10.88 -4.30
N VAL A 41 -3.15 11.72 -5.33
CA VAL A 41 -2.54 13.05 -5.41
C VAL A 41 -3.00 13.95 -4.27
N LEU A 42 -4.30 13.99 -3.97
CA LEU A 42 -4.82 14.80 -2.86
C LEU A 42 -4.26 14.34 -1.50
N PHE A 43 -4.14 13.02 -1.28
CA PHE A 43 -3.65 12.46 -0.02
C PHE A 43 -2.13 12.58 0.15
N THR A 44 -1.36 12.35 -0.93
CA THR A 44 0.09 12.59 -0.95
C THR A 44 0.42 14.06 -0.68
N TRP A 45 -0.36 14.98 -1.24
CA TRP A 45 -0.19 16.42 -1.07
C TRP A 45 -0.48 16.90 0.36
N HIS A 46 -1.44 16.27 1.04
CA HIS A 46 -1.83 16.67 2.40
C HIS A 46 -1.04 15.97 3.52
N GLY A 47 0.07 15.29 3.20
CA GLY A 47 0.91 14.59 4.18
C GLY A 47 0.24 13.35 4.80
N GLY A 48 -0.83 12.85 4.18
CA GLY A 48 -1.81 11.97 4.79
C GLY A 48 -1.57 10.46 4.62
N TYR A 49 -0.36 9.99 4.34
CA TYR A 49 -0.10 8.55 4.32
C TYR A 49 -0.27 7.90 5.71
N GLY A 50 -0.33 8.67 6.81
CA GLY A 50 -0.38 8.14 8.19
C GLY A 50 -1.76 7.91 8.81
N ASN A 51 -2.84 8.46 8.23
CA ASN A 51 -4.13 8.58 8.92
C ASN A 51 -5.30 7.86 8.22
N LEU A 52 -5.03 7.06 7.19
CA LEU A 52 -6.05 6.22 6.60
C LEU A 52 -6.31 5.03 7.52
N GLY A 53 -7.45 5.05 8.19
CA GLY A 53 -8.00 3.85 8.78
C GLY A 53 -8.29 2.85 7.65
N ASP A 54 -7.86 1.60 7.83
CA ASP A 54 -8.02 0.49 6.89
C ASP A 54 -9.46 0.30 6.38
N THR A 55 -10.44 0.88 7.06
CA THR A 55 -11.88 0.69 6.82
C THR A 55 -12.51 1.69 5.85
N GLU A 56 -11.94 2.88 5.65
CA GLU A 56 -12.62 3.95 4.89
C GLU A 56 -12.38 3.87 3.37
N LEU A 57 -11.41 3.05 2.96
CA LEU A 57 -10.98 2.95 1.56
C LEU A 57 -11.52 1.72 0.82
N MET A 58 -12.30 0.86 1.48
CA MET A 58 -12.73 -0.40 0.88
C MET A 58 -13.91 -0.26 -0.08
N ASP A 59 -13.84 -0.98 -1.20
CA ASP A 59 -15.03 -1.34 -1.98
C ASP A 59 -15.85 -2.37 -1.18
N PRO A 60 -17.12 -2.07 -0.85
CA PRO A 60 -17.99 -3.02 -0.16
C PRO A 60 -18.17 -4.35 -0.91
N THR A 61 -17.97 -4.39 -2.23
CA THR A 61 -18.07 -5.64 -3.02
C THR A 61 -16.83 -6.54 -2.89
N VAL A 62 -15.64 -5.94 -2.68
CA VAL A 62 -14.39 -6.66 -2.41
C VAL A 62 -14.36 -7.19 -0.98
N ALA A 63 -14.92 -6.42 -0.03
CA ALA A 63 -15.07 -6.82 1.37
C ALA A 63 -15.94 -8.08 1.54
N VAL A 64 -16.96 -8.27 0.70
CA VAL A 64 -17.92 -9.39 0.79
C VAL A 64 -17.36 -10.71 0.23
N SER A 65 -16.39 -10.64 -0.70
CA SER A 65 -15.84 -11.82 -1.39
C SER A 65 -14.52 -12.33 -0.82
N CYS A 66 -13.89 -11.58 0.10
CA CYS A 66 -12.59 -11.90 0.66
C CYS A 66 -12.70 -12.49 2.08
N LEU A 67 -11.91 -13.54 2.37
CA LEU A 67 -11.71 -13.99 3.76
C LEU A 67 -11.04 -12.85 4.55
N MET A 68 -11.59 -12.45 5.69
CA MET A 68 -11.13 -11.30 6.48
C MET A 68 -9.61 -11.29 6.74
N SER A 69 -8.98 -12.46 6.95
CA SER A 69 -7.53 -12.58 7.13
C SER A 69 -6.73 -12.24 5.87
N LYS A 70 -7.16 -12.69 4.69
CA LYS A 70 -6.54 -12.35 3.40
C LYS A 70 -6.71 -10.86 3.08
N HIS A 71 -7.83 -10.28 3.48
CA HIS A 71 -8.07 -8.85 3.37
C HIS A 71 -7.08 -8.04 4.23
N ILE A 72 -6.93 -8.38 5.51
CA ILE A 72 -5.99 -7.70 6.43
C ILE A 72 -4.56 -7.75 5.86
N LEU A 73 -4.14 -8.90 5.34
CA LEU A 73 -2.81 -9.07 4.74
C LEU A 73 -2.61 -8.17 3.51
N ARG A 74 -3.60 -8.10 2.62
CA ARG A 74 -3.56 -7.22 1.45
C ARG A 74 -3.56 -5.75 1.83
N SER A 75 -4.37 -5.33 2.80
CA SER A 75 -4.37 -3.95 3.32
C SER A 75 -3.00 -3.59 3.88
N GLN A 76 -2.39 -4.48 4.65
CA GLN A 76 -1.07 -4.24 5.21
C GLN A 76 0.01 -4.11 4.12
N VAL A 77 -0.01 -4.96 3.09
CA VAL A 77 0.90 -4.85 1.94
C VAL A 77 0.65 -3.55 1.17
N SER A 78 -0.61 -3.25 0.88
CA SER A 78 -1.04 -2.10 0.08
C SER A 78 -0.70 -0.78 0.77
N TYR A 79 -0.66 -0.77 2.11
CA TYR A 79 -0.27 0.37 2.91
C TYR A 79 1.25 0.48 3.17
N THR A 80 1.96 -0.64 3.30
CA THR A 80 3.41 -0.64 3.61
C THR A 80 4.25 -0.37 2.35
N CYS A 81 3.85 -0.89 1.19
CA CYS A 81 4.63 -0.77 -0.04
C CYS A 81 4.76 0.68 -0.59
N PRO A 82 3.76 1.57 -0.47
CA PRO A 82 3.86 2.96 -0.91
C PRO A 82 4.64 3.90 0.03
N ARG A 83 5.22 3.40 1.12
CA ARG A 83 5.98 4.22 2.09
C ARG A 83 7.41 4.55 1.60
N ASN A 84 8.23 5.09 2.49
CA ASN A 84 9.65 5.34 2.25
C ASN A 84 10.35 4.08 1.75
N ALA A 85 11.29 4.23 0.82
CA ALA A 85 12.00 3.12 0.21
C ALA A 85 12.67 2.18 1.24
N GLU A 86 13.08 2.70 2.41
CA GLU A 86 13.70 1.91 3.48
C GLU A 86 12.72 1.05 4.27
N ASP A 87 11.44 1.44 4.32
CA ASP A 87 10.40 0.72 5.06
C ASP A 87 9.67 -0.32 4.20
N ARG A 88 9.96 -0.39 2.90
CA ARG A 88 9.28 -1.30 1.96
C ARG A 88 9.77 -2.74 2.18
N PRO A 89 8.84 -3.72 2.31
CA PRO A 89 9.21 -5.14 2.42
C PRO A 89 9.88 -5.62 1.14
N ASN A 90 10.63 -6.72 1.18
CA ASN A 90 11.13 -7.33 -0.06
C ASN A 90 10.00 -8.10 -0.78
N MET A 91 10.16 -8.35 -2.08
CA MET A 91 9.18 -9.13 -2.87
C MET A 91 8.94 -10.53 -2.30
N SER A 92 9.97 -11.16 -1.72
CA SER A 92 9.84 -12.44 -1.00
C SER A 92 8.88 -12.33 0.19
N ASP A 93 8.96 -11.23 0.94
CA ASP A 93 8.14 -11.00 2.13
C ASP A 93 6.70 -10.73 1.71
N VAL A 94 6.49 -9.96 0.63
CA VAL A 94 5.16 -9.74 0.05
C VAL A 94 4.52 -11.04 -0.41
N VAL A 95 5.27 -11.92 -1.08
CA VAL A 95 4.76 -13.23 -1.50
C VAL A 95 4.38 -14.06 -0.27
N LEU A 96 5.21 -14.07 0.77
CA LEU A 96 4.90 -14.76 2.03
C LEU A 96 3.64 -14.20 2.70
N MET A 97 3.50 -12.86 2.76
CA MET A 97 2.33 -12.15 3.29
C MET A 97 1.06 -12.53 2.56
N LEU A 98 1.10 -12.67 1.24
CA LEU A 98 -0.08 -13.00 0.44
C LEU A 98 -0.39 -14.51 0.42
N SER A 99 0.60 -15.37 0.72
CA SER A 99 0.51 -16.81 0.52
C SER A 99 0.06 -17.63 1.72
N ASN A 100 0.17 -17.18 2.99
CA ASN A 100 -0.16 -18.08 4.11
C ASN A 100 -0.73 -17.48 5.40
N GLU A 101 -1.66 -18.25 5.97
CA GLU A 101 -2.58 -18.04 7.09
C GLU A 101 -1.90 -18.10 8.48
N GLY A 102 -0.85 -17.32 8.73
CA GLY A 102 -0.22 -17.33 10.07
C GLY A 102 1.07 -16.55 10.27
N ALA A 103 1.55 -15.79 9.28
CA ALA A 103 2.72 -14.95 9.48
C ALA A 103 2.35 -13.73 10.33
N MET A 104 2.82 -13.68 11.59
CA MET A 104 2.69 -12.51 12.45
C MET A 104 3.61 -11.42 11.92
N LEU A 105 3.03 -10.39 11.34
CA LEU A 105 3.78 -9.34 10.69
C LEU A 105 4.31 -8.32 11.69
N PRO A 106 5.46 -7.69 11.44
CA PRO A 106 5.84 -6.49 12.16
C PRO A 106 4.76 -5.43 11.93
N THR A 107 4.18 -4.93 13.01
CA THR A 107 3.19 -3.86 12.96
C THR A 107 3.80 -2.69 12.18
N PRO A 108 3.10 -2.13 11.17
CA PRO A 108 3.62 -0.97 10.46
C PRO A 108 3.93 0.13 11.47
N LYS A 109 5.21 0.50 11.59
CA LYS A 109 5.60 1.63 12.44
C LYS A 109 4.81 2.85 12.00
N GLN A 110 4.24 3.61 12.93
CA GLN A 110 3.63 4.89 12.59
C GLN A 110 4.68 5.73 11.85
N PRO A 111 4.28 6.47 10.80
CA PRO A 111 5.22 7.31 10.08
C PRO A 111 5.86 8.28 11.08
N SER A 112 7.18 8.20 11.21
CA SER A 112 7.94 9.20 11.96
C SER A 112 7.84 10.52 11.19
N LEU A 113 7.01 11.44 11.68
CA LEU A 113 7.05 12.84 11.31
C LEU A 113 8.39 13.41 11.81
N THR A 114 9.44 13.30 11.01
CA THR A 114 10.61 14.16 11.19
C THR A 114 10.35 15.44 10.40
N ALA A 115 10.13 16.51 11.17
CA ALA A 115 10.12 17.90 10.71
C ALA A 115 11.47 18.32 10.11
#